data_AF-A0A2H0SIY4-F1
#
_entry.id   AF-A0A2H0SIY4-F1
#
_cell.length_a   1.000
_cell.length_b   1.000
_cell.length_c   1.000
_cell.angle_alpha   90.00
_cell.angle_beta   90.00
_cell.angle_gamma   90.00
#
_symmetry.space_group_name_H-M   'P 1'
#
loop_
_entity.id
_entity.type
_entity.pdbx_description
1 polymer ?
#
loop_
_entity_poly.entity_id
_entity_poly.type
_entity_poly.pdbx_seq_one_letter_code
_entity_poly.pdbx_strand_id
1 'polypeptide(L)'
;MPKTIPTFKNLKEEAVFWDTHDIGDFMGELNIVEGSYKSTDEKKTTMTIRLTPSLKRKLDKISKGYDISTSSLVRMWVVDKVRKFAS
;
A
#
# COMPACT_ATOMS: atom_id res chain seq x y z
N MET A 1 34.44 23.11 1.14
CA MET A 1 33.52 23.85 2.03
C MET A 1 32.19 23.10 1.99
N PRO A 2 31.52 22.84 3.12
CA PRO A 2 30.20 22.23 3.08
C PRO A 2 29.26 23.16 2.29
N LYS A 3 28.51 22.59 1.34
CA LYS A 3 27.52 23.36 0.55
C LYS A 3 26.25 23.51 1.37
N THR A 4 25.64 24.69 1.28
CA THR A 4 24.46 25.05 2.06
C THR A 4 23.21 25.13 1.21
N ILE A 5 22.07 24.65 1.72
CA ILE A 5 20.77 24.72 1.04
C ILE A 5 20.23 26.16 1.17
N PRO A 6 19.97 26.87 0.05
CA PRO A 6 19.51 28.25 0.09
C PRO A 6 18.04 28.35 0.51
N THR A 7 17.62 29.53 0.96
CA THR A 7 16.19 29.82 1.18
C THR A 7 15.51 30.13 -0.15
N PHE A 8 14.58 29.27 -0.56
CA PHE A 8 13.83 29.44 -1.81
C PHE A 8 12.68 30.43 -1.64
N LYS A 9 12.42 31.26 -2.65
CA LYS A 9 11.28 32.20 -2.65
C LYS A 9 9.97 31.51 -3.03
N ASN A 10 10.06 30.43 -3.80
CA ASN A 10 8.92 29.67 -4.29
C ASN A 10 9.31 28.23 -4.67
N LEU A 11 8.30 27.35 -4.79
CA LEU A 11 8.49 25.93 -5.10
C LEU A 11 9.14 25.66 -6.47
N LYS A 12 8.97 26.56 -7.45
CA LYS A 12 9.56 26.39 -8.79
C LYS A 12 11.07 26.59 -8.74
N GLU A 13 11.54 27.54 -7.96
CA GLU A 13 12.97 27.78 -7.72
C GLU A 13 13.62 26.58 -7.02
N GLU A 14 12.95 26.03 -6.01
CA GLU A 14 13.40 24.83 -5.30
C GLU A 14 13.51 23.61 -6.23
N ALA A 15 12.50 23.37 -7.08
CA ALA A 15 12.54 22.27 -8.04
C ALA A 15 13.73 22.40 -9.01
N VAL A 16 13.95 23.60 -9.57
CA VAL A 16 15.08 23.85 -10.49
C VAL A 16 16.43 23.67 -9.79
N PHE A 17 16.53 24.03 -8.51
CA PHE A 17 17.74 23.79 -7.72
C PHE A 17 18.04 22.30 -7.58
N TRP A 18 17.05 21.49 -7.20
CA TRP A 18 17.21 20.04 -7.05
C TRP A 18 17.38 19.29 -8.39
N ASP A 19 16.87 19.81 -9.49
CA ASP A 19 17.12 19.26 -10.83
C ASP A 19 18.58 19.44 -11.28
N THR A 20 19.28 20.44 -10.72
CA THR A 20 20.63 20.83 -11.14
C THR A 20 21.72 20.50 -10.12
N HIS A 21 21.36 20.08 -8.91
CA HIS A 21 22.30 19.80 -7.82
C HIS A 21 22.06 18.41 -7.23
N ASP A 22 23.14 17.70 -6.92
CA ASP A 22 23.08 16.40 -6.24
C ASP A 22 22.75 16.60 -4.76
N ILE A 23 21.81 15.81 -4.23
CA ILE A 23 21.41 15.84 -2.82
C ILE A 23 22.54 15.40 -1.88
N GLY A 24 23.42 14.51 -2.33
CA GLY A 24 24.58 14.02 -1.59
C GLY A 24 25.55 15.12 -1.17
N ASP A 25 25.59 16.21 -1.94
CA ASP A 25 26.43 17.37 -1.64
C ASP A 25 25.98 18.17 -0.41
N PHE A 26 24.74 17.96 0.05
CA PHE A 26 24.12 18.69 1.16
C PHE A 26 23.86 17.79 2.38
N MET A 27 24.44 16.58 2.42
CA MET A 27 24.21 15.60 3.50
C MET A 27 24.48 16.15 4.91
N GLY A 28 25.36 17.14 5.05
CA GLY A 28 25.63 17.81 6.33
C GLY A 28 24.52 18.74 6.83
N GLU A 29 23.57 19.11 5.98
CA GLU A 29 22.42 19.96 6.32
C GLU A 29 21.08 19.19 6.38
N LEU A 30 21.09 17.91 5.97
CA LEU A 30 19.91 17.06 6.04
C LEU A 30 19.73 16.53 7.47
N ASN A 31 18.50 16.61 7.97
CA ASN A 31 18.13 15.95 9.21
C ASN A 31 17.73 14.51 8.91
N ILE A 32 18.32 13.55 9.63
CA ILE A 32 17.88 12.16 9.58
C ILE A 32 16.49 12.12 10.22
N VAL A 33 15.47 11.88 9.40
CA VAL A 33 14.13 11.56 9.89
C VAL A 33 14.09 10.06 10.12
N GLU A 34 13.86 9.63 11.37
CA GLU A 34 13.48 8.25 11.65
C GLU A 34 12.10 7.98 11.03
N GLY A 35 12.10 7.54 9.78
CA GLY A 35 10.91 7.09 9.11
C GLY A 35 10.41 5.81 9.76
N SER A 36 9.38 5.90 10.61
CA SER A 36 8.62 4.70 10.95
C SER A 36 7.89 4.22 9.69
N TYR A 37 8.36 3.15 9.06
CA TYR A 37 7.52 2.36 8.16
C TYR A 37 6.39 1.79 9.01
N LYS A 38 5.27 2.52 9.12
CA LYS A 38 4.03 1.95 9.63
C LYS A 38 3.60 0.91 8.62
N SER A 39 3.99 -0.34 8.86
CA SER A 39 3.44 -1.50 8.18
C SER A 39 1.93 -1.49 8.41
N THR A 40 1.19 -0.87 7.50
CA THR A 40 -0.28 -0.92 7.42
C THR A 40 -0.79 -2.33 7.12
N ASP A 41 0.12 -3.29 6.91
CA ASP A 41 -0.19 -4.70 6.85
C ASP A 41 -0.54 -5.18 8.28
N GLU A 42 -1.81 -5.05 8.66
CA GLU A 42 -2.41 -6.13 9.44
C GLU A 42 -2.01 -7.43 8.74
N LYS A 43 -1.14 -8.21 9.38
CA LYS A 43 -0.55 -9.40 8.76
C LYS A 43 -1.69 -10.27 8.25
N LYS A 44 -1.79 -10.41 6.93
CA LYS A 44 -2.78 -11.27 6.29
C LYS A 44 -2.60 -12.68 6.85
N THR A 45 -3.65 -13.19 7.46
CA THR A 45 -3.70 -14.56 8.02
C THR A 45 -4.51 -15.46 7.10
N THR A 46 -4.07 -16.71 6.96
CA THR A 46 -4.74 -17.72 6.14
C THR A 46 -5.76 -18.46 7.00
N MET A 47 -7.00 -18.52 6.51
CA MET A 47 -8.06 -19.35 7.09
C MET A 47 -8.34 -20.53 6.15
N THR A 48 -8.23 -21.76 6.67
CA THR A 48 -8.62 -22.96 5.94
C THR A 48 -10.06 -23.33 6.26
N ILE A 49 -10.91 -23.43 5.24
CA ILE A 49 -12.33 -23.79 5.38
C ILE A 49 -12.63 -25.08 4.60
N ARG A 50 -13.45 -25.96 5.19
CA ARG A 50 -13.94 -27.16 4.49
C ARG A 50 -15.14 -26.79 3.63
N LEU A 51 -15.09 -27.18 2.36
CA LEU A 51 -16.17 -26.95 1.39
C LEU A 51 -16.53 -28.26 0.70
N THR A 52 -17.79 -28.41 0.32
CA THR A 52 -18.19 -29.48 -0.58
C THR A 52 -17.58 -29.25 -1.97
N PRO A 53 -17.29 -30.31 -2.75
CA PRO A 53 -16.76 -30.15 -4.11
C PRO A 53 -17.68 -29.33 -5.02
N SER A 54 -19.00 -29.45 -4.86
CA SER A 54 -19.99 -28.70 -5.62
C SER A 54 -19.94 -27.20 -5.31
N LEU A 55 -19.78 -26.81 -4.04
CA LEU A 55 -19.66 -25.42 -3.64
C LEU A 55 -18.35 -24.81 -4.16
N LYS A 56 -17.23 -25.52 -4.04
CA LYS A 56 -15.93 -25.06 -4.57
C LYS A 56 -16.02 -24.76 -6.07
N ARG A 57 -16.65 -25.64 -6.86
CA ARG A 57 -16.85 -25.43 -8.31
C ARG A 57 -17.74 -24.22 -8.62
N LYS A 58 -18.79 -24.00 -7.83
CA LYS A 58 -19.66 -22.82 -8.00
C LYS A 58 -18.88 -21.52 -7.73
N LEU A 59 -18.10 -21.49 -6.65
CA LEU A 59 -17.27 -20.33 -6.32
C LEU A 59 -16.25 -20.02 -7.41
N ASP A 60 -15.60 -21.05 -7.96
CA ASP A 60 -14.62 -20.92 -9.06
C ASP A 60 -15.25 -20.37 -10.35
N LYS A 61 -16.47 -20.84 -10.69
CA LYS A 61 -17.19 -20.33 -11.86
C LYS A 61 -17.58 -18.86 -11.69
N ILE A 62 -18.01 -18.47 -10.49
CA ILE A 62 -18.41 -17.09 -10.20
C ILE A 62 -17.19 -16.18 -10.21
N SER A 63 -16.09 -16.58 -9.55
CA SER A 63 -14.87 -15.76 -9.46
C SER A 63 -14.25 -15.47 -10.83
N LYS A 64 -14.26 -16.45 -11.74
CA LYS A 64 -13.89 -16.27 -13.16
C LYS A 64 -14.73 -15.24 -13.89
N GLY A 65 -16.04 -15.17 -13.61
CA GLY A 65 -16.93 -14.16 -14.19
C GLY A 65 -16.59 -12.73 -13.75
N TYR A 66 -15.89 -12.56 -12.62
CA TYR A 66 -15.45 -11.29 -12.08
C TYR A 66 -13.96 -11.01 -12.31
N ASP A 67 -13.23 -11.91 -13.00
CA ASP A 67 -11.78 -11.84 -13.18
C ASP A 67 -10.98 -11.68 -11.87
N ILE A 68 -11.42 -12.39 -10.82
CA ILE A 68 -10.75 -12.39 -9.50
C ILE A 68 -10.49 -13.80 -9.02
N SER A 69 -9.56 -13.94 -8.07
CA SER A 69 -9.32 -15.21 -7.42
C SER A 69 -10.54 -15.66 -6.58
N THR A 70 -10.72 -16.97 -6.44
CA THR A 70 -11.76 -17.54 -5.57
C THR A 70 -11.60 -17.11 -4.10
N SER A 71 -10.38 -16.91 -3.61
CA SER A 71 -10.15 -16.39 -2.26
C SER A 71 -10.56 -14.92 -2.12
N SER A 72 -10.32 -14.09 -3.14
CA SER A 72 -10.78 -12.70 -3.19
C SER A 72 -12.31 -12.61 -3.15
N LEU A 73 -13.00 -13.43 -3.95
CA LEU A 73 -14.47 -13.50 -3.98
C LEU A 73 -15.02 -13.87 -2.59
N VAL A 74 -14.48 -14.94 -1.99
CA VAL A 74 -14.91 -15.41 -0.66
C VAL A 74 -14.66 -14.35 0.40
N ARG A 75 -13.48 -13.70 0.39
CA ARG A 75 -13.17 -12.61 1.33
C ARG A 75 -14.19 -11.47 1.21
N MET A 76 -14.49 -11.04 -0.02
CA MET A 76 -15.45 -9.97 -0.26
C MET A 76 -16.84 -10.30 0.33
N TRP A 77 -17.34 -11.51 0.10
CA TRP A 77 -18.62 -11.95 0.64
C TRP A 77 -18.61 -12.10 2.16
N VAL A 78 -17.54 -12.61 2.75
CA VAL A 78 -17.39 -12.70 4.22
C VAL A 78 -17.42 -11.31 4.84
N VAL A 79 -16.68 -10.35 4.27
CA VAL A 79 -16.67 -8.95 4.75
C VAL A 79 -18.07 -8.32 4.64
N ASP A 80 -18.75 -8.49 3.51
CA ASP A 80 -20.13 -7.99 3.32
C ASP A 80 -21.10 -8.58 4.37
N LYS A 81 -21.02 -9.89 4.61
CA LYS A 81 -21.88 -10.54 5.60
C LYS A 81 -21.55 -10.10 7.02
N VAL A 82 -20.28 -10.06 7.42
CA VAL A 82 -19.87 -9.60 8.75
C VAL A 82 -20.37 -8.17 9.00
N ARG A 83 -20.22 -7.26 8.03
CA ARG A 83 -20.73 -5.89 8.14
C ARG A 83 -22.24 -5.84 8.38
N LYS A 84 -23.02 -6.68 7.70
CA LYS A 84 -24.48 -6.74 7.85
C LYS A 84 -24.94 -7.32 9.20
N PHE A 85 -24.15 -8.18 9.83
CA PHE A 85 -24.48 -8.79 11.12
C PHE A 85 -23.93 -8.01 12.32
N ALA A 86 -22.89 -7.19 12.11
CA ALA A 86 -22.27 -6.37 13.14
C ALA A 86 -22.87 -4.95 13.26
N SER A 87 -23.85 -4.63 12.40
CA SER A 87 -24.67 -3.41 12.41
C SER A 87 -26.03 -3.68 13.02
#